data_AF-A0A158BP72-F1
#
_entry.id   AF-A0A158BP72-F1
#
_cell.length_a   1.000
_cell.length_b   1.000
_cell.length_c   1.000
_cell.angle_alpha   90.00
_cell.angle_beta   90.00
_cell.angle_gamma   90.00
#
_symmetry.space_group_name_H-M   'P 1'
#
loop_
_entity.id
_entity.type
_entity.pdbx_description
1 polymer ?
#
loop_
_entity_poly.entity_id
_entity_poly.type
_entity_poly.pdbx_seq_one_letter_code
_entity_poly.pdbx_strand_id
1 'polypeptide(L)' 'MLRKMIDARMPDVKASERELYVDMLHALASGALAVKLRPAMGDVQLARRYLREVKRALAAYLTAVEAAVLK' A
#
# COMPACT_ATOMS: atom_id res chain seq x y z
N MET A 1 -10.57 -3.02 -0.17
CA MET A 1 -10.07 -2.48 -1.46
C MET A 1 -8.71 -3.05 -1.82
N LEU A 2 -7.76 -3.10 -0.88
CA LEU A 2 -6.42 -3.66 -1.08
C LEU A 2 -6.43 -5.15 -1.48
N ARG A 3 -7.13 -6.01 -0.73
CA ARG A 3 -7.24 -7.46 -1.04
C ARG A 3 -7.74 -7.73 -2.46
N LYS A 4 -8.86 -7.10 -2.86
CA LYS A 4 -9.39 -7.20 -4.23
C LYS A 4 -8.38 -6.79 -5.31
N MET A 5 -7.54 -5.80 -5.03
CA MET A 5 -6.48 -5.37 -5.95
C MET A 5 -5.36 -6.42 -6.05
N ILE A 6 -4.93 -7.00 -4.93
CA ILE A 6 -3.92 -8.07 -4.92
C ILE A 6 -4.44 -9.32 -5.63
N ASP A 7 -5.67 -9.73 -5.34
CA ASP A 7 -6.30 -10.89 -6.00
C ASP A 7 -6.39 -10.70 -7.52
N ALA A 8 -6.72 -9.49 -7.98
CA ALA A 8 -6.82 -9.19 -9.40
C ALA A 8 -5.46 -9.08 -10.11
N ARG A 9 -4.42 -8.58 -9.43
CA ARG A 9 -3.09 -8.35 -10.04
C ARG A 9 -2.14 -9.53 -9.91
N MET A 10 -2.39 -10.45 -8.96
CA MET A 10 -1.55 -11.63 -8.71
C MET A 10 -2.38 -12.92 -8.74
N PRO A 11 -3.11 -13.24 -9.83
CA PRO A 11 -4.01 -14.40 -9.88
C PRO A 11 -3.27 -15.73 -9.67
N ASP A 12 -2.02 -15.82 -10.13
CA ASP A 12 -1.21 -17.04 -10.12
C ASP A 12 -0.45 -17.30 -8.81
N VAL A 13 -0.45 -16.32 -7.89
CA VAL A 13 0.18 -16.44 -6.57
C VAL A 13 -0.74 -17.21 -5.62
N LYS A 14 -0.17 -18.00 -4.69
CA LYS A 14 -0.99 -18.75 -3.72
C LYS A 14 -1.78 -17.79 -2.83
N ALA A 15 -2.98 -18.19 -2.44
CA ALA A 15 -3.86 -17.36 -1.60
C ALA A 15 -3.20 -16.94 -0.28
N SER A 16 -2.41 -17.83 0.35
CA SER A 16 -1.66 -17.53 1.58
C SER A 16 -0.54 -16.51 1.37
N GLU A 17 0.10 -16.49 0.21
CA GLU A 17 1.13 -15.50 -0.14
C GLU A 17 0.48 -14.15 -0.48
N ARG A 18 -0.65 -14.15 -1.17
CA ARG A 18 -1.46 -12.93 -1.40
C ARG A 18 -1.90 -12.29 -0.08
N GLU A 19 -2.28 -13.10 0.90
CA GLU A 19 -2.63 -12.63 2.24
C GLU A 19 -1.44 -11.94 2.94
N LEU A 20 -0.24 -12.55 2.88
CA LEU A 20 0.98 -11.94 3.39
C LEU A 20 1.27 -10.57 2.74
N TYR A 21 1.08 -10.47 1.41
CA TYR A 21 1.24 -9.19 0.70
C TYR A 21 0.23 -8.13 1.13
N VAL A 22 -1.03 -8.52 1.34
CA VAL A 22 -2.06 -7.61 1.87
C VAL A 22 -1.65 -7.08 3.23
N ASP A 23 -1.18 -7.96 4.13
CA ASP A 23 -0.80 -7.59 5.49
C ASP A 23 0.43 -6.68 5.51
N MET A 24 1.45 -6.98 4.71
CA MET A 24 2.63 -6.11 4.56
C MET A 24 2.26 -4.70 4.07
N LEU A 25 1.45 -4.60 3.02
CA LEU A 25 1.05 -3.30 2.49
C LEU A 25 0.19 -2.51 3.49
N HIS A 26 -0.64 -3.19 4.26
CA HIS A 26 -1.43 -2.57 5.31
C HIS A 26 -0.53 -2.03 6.43
N ALA A 27 0.45 -2.83 6.90
CA ALA A 27 1.42 -2.40 7.90
C ALA A 27 2.24 -1.18 7.42
N LEU A 28 2.72 -1.20 6.17
CA LEU A 28 3.45 -0.08 5.56
C LEU A 28 2.59 1.19 5.47
N ALA A 29 1.34 1.06 5.01
CA ALA A 29 0.41 2.18 4.91
C ALA A 29 0.14 2.81 6.28
N SER A 30 -0.19 1.97 7.27
CA SER A 30 -0.50 2.40 8.64
C SER A 30 0.71 3.06 9.30
N GLY A 31 1.90 2.48 9.16
CA GLY A 31 3.15 3.06 9.69
C GLY A 31 3.47 4.41 9.04
N ALA A 32 3.39 4.50 7.71
CA ALA A 32 3.66 5.75 7.00
C ALA A 32 2.67 6.87 7.39
N LEU A 33 1.39 6.53 7.57
CA LEU A 33 0.39 7.48 8.02
C LEU A 33 0.58 7.89 9.47
N ALA A 34 0.92 6.96 10.38
CA ALA A 34 1.20 7.30 11.78
C ALA A 34 2.37 8.30 11.91
N VAL A 35 3.42 8.13 11.09
CA VAL A 35 4.56 9.05 11.05
C VAL A 35 4.18 10.40 10.43
N LYS A 36 3.44 10.42 9.32
CA LYS A 36 3.16 11.64 8.55
C LYS A 36 1.96 12.44 9.04
N LEU A 37 0.96 11.82 9.67
CA LEU A 37 -0.26 12.51 10.11
C LEU A 37 -0.10 13.22 11.45
N ARG A 38 0.78 12.73 12.34
CA ARG A 38 1.03 13.36 13.65
C ARG A 38 1.52 14.82 13.51
N PRO A 39 2.46 15.14 12.59
CA PRO A 39 2.85 16.53 12.31
C PRO A 39 1.81 17.34 11.53
N ALA A 40 0.82 16.68 10.91
CA ALA A 40 -0.22 17.32 10.11
C ALA A 40 -1.52 17.55 10.91
N MET A 41 -1.52 17.35 12.23
CA MET A 41 -2.68 17.63 13.08
C MET A 41 -3.08 19.11 12.97
N GLY A 42 -4.32 19.36 12.57
CA GLY A 42 -4.85 20.71 12.34
C GLY A 42 -4.68 21.23 10.90
N ASP A 43 -3.86 20.58 10.07
CA ASP A 43 -3.69 20.92 8.65
C ASP A 43 -4.28 19.83 7.74
N VAL A 44 -5.55 20.05 7.37
CA VAL A 44 -6.31 19.16 6.49
C VAL A 44 -5.70 19.06 5.09
N GLN A 45 -5.07 20.11 4.58
CA GLN A 45 -4.47 20.09 3.24
C GLN A 45 -3.20 19.24 3.22
N LEU A 46 -2.36 19.39 4.24
CA LEU A 46 -1.16 18.58 4.42
C LEU A 46 -1.51 17.10 4.63
N ALA A 47 -2.50 16.80 5.46
CA ALA A 47 -3.00 15.44 5.64
C ALA A 47 -3.51 14.83 4.32
N ARG A 48 -4.27 15.58 3.52
CA ARG A 48 -4.72 15.14 2.18
C ARG A 48 -3.55 14.91 1.22
N ARG A 49 -2.50 15.73 1.27
CA ARG A 49 -1.29 15.53 0.48
C ARG A 49 -0.60 14.22 0.86
N TYR A 50 -0.39 13.98 2.15
CA TYR A 50 0.25 12.74 2.62
C TYR A 50 -0.55 11.49 2.28
N LEU A 51 -1.87 11.52 2.40
CA LEU A 51 -2.73 10.42 1.96
C LEU A 51 -2.53 10.08 0.46
N ARG A 52 -2.41 11.11 -0.40
CA ARG A 52 -2.15 10.90 -1.84
C ARG A 52 -0.74 10.35 -2.11
N GLU A 53 0.27 10.86 -1.41
CA GLU A 53 1.65 10.38 -1.54
C GLU A 53 1.79 8.92 -1.10
N VAL A 54 1.23 8.55 0.06
CA VAL A 54 1.25 7.18 0.57
C VAL A 54 0.55 6.23 -0.42
N LYS A 55 -0.61 6.64 -0.96
CA LYS A 55 -1.30 5.85 -1.99
C LYS A 55 -0.44 5.64 -3.24
N ARG A 56 0.24 6.68 -3.73
CA ARG A 56 1.13 6.57 -4.91
C ARG A 56 2.33 5.65 -4.64
N ALA A 57 2.96 5.78 -3.47
CA ALA A 57 4.10 4.95 -3.08
C ALA A 57 3.71 3.46 -3.00
N LEU A 58 2.57 3.14 -2.38
CA LEU A 58 2.06 1.77 -2.30
C LEU A 58 1.76 1.18 -3.68
N ALA A 59 1.17 1.97 -4.58
CA ALA A 59 0.90 1.51 -5.94
C ALA A 59 2.20 1.23 -6.73
N ALA A 60 3.22 2.07 -6.59
CA ALA A 60 4.52 1.88 -7.21
C ALA A 60 5.25 0.64 -6.67
N TYR A 61 5.23 0.45 -5.34
CA TYR A 61 5.80 -0.75 -4.71
C TYR A 61 5.12 -2.03 -5.21
N LEU A 62 3.79 -2.02 -5.32
CA LEU A 62 3.06 -3.18 -5.85
C LEU A 62 3.48 -3.52 -7.28
N THR A 63 3.56 -2.52 -8.15
CA THR A 63 4.02 -2.71 -9.54
C THR A 63 5.44 -3.27 -9.59
N ALA A 64 6.32 -2.84 -8.69
CA ALA A 64 7.69 -3.37 -8.61
C ALA A 64 7.72 -4.83 -8.16
N VAL A 65 6.91 -5.20 -7.17
CA VAL A 65 6.77 -6.61 -6.72
C VAL A 65 6.23 -7.48 -7.84
N GLU A 66 5.18 -7.04 -8.55
CA GLU A 66 4.64 -7.78 -9.70
C GLU A 66 5.68 -8.01 -10.78
N ALA A 67 6.47 -7.00 -11.12
CA ALA A 67 7.55 -7.13 -12.12
C ALA A 67 8.67 -8.08 -11.69
N ALA A 68 8.86 -8.29 -10.37
CA ALA A 68 9.85 -9.20 -9.81
C ALA A 68 9.33 -10.65 -9.66
N VAL A 69 8.03 -10.83 -9.45
CA VAL A 69 7.38 -12.15 -9.24
C VAL A 69 6.89 -12.78 -10.55
N LEU A 70 6.53 -11.97 -11.56
CA LEU A 70 6.04 -12.44 -12.86
C LEU A 70 7.16 -12.66 -13.90
N LYS A 71 8.43 -12.58 -13.50
CA LYS A 71 9.60 -12.95 -14.31
C LYS A 71 10.12 -14.32 -13.88
#